data_AF-A0A8S2VN02-F1
#
_entry.id   AF-A0A8S2VN02-F1
#
_cell.length_a   1.000
_cell.length_b   1.000
_cell.length_c   1.000
_cell.angle_alpha   90.00
_cell.angle_beta   90.00
_cell.angle_gamma   90.00
#
_symmetry.space_group_name_H-M   'P 1'
#
loop_
_entity.id
_entity.type
_entity.pdbx_description
1 polymer ?
#
loop_
_entity_poly.entity_id
_entity_poly.type
_entity_poly.pdbx_seq_one_letter_code
_entity_poly.pdbx_strand_id
1 'polypeptide(L)'
;MFSLLVNIPANAKWTQNGVTVAGGNGQGSATNQLYWPYGLFVDDDQTVVIAGFFNHRIVQWKNGDTTNGQVIAGGKGEGNGLHQLNYPTDVLIDKETDSLIICDWGNQRVIRWSLRSGTTQGELLIDNITCLGLAMNEQRYLYVSDIGKNEVRRYQLGEKNGTLAAGGNGAGDELNQLNSPTYLFVDRQQNVYVSDHNNHRVMKWDKGAKEGIVVAGGQGYGSALTQLSYPNGLFVDRLGALYVADHENHRVMRWTQGDKKQGTVIVGGNGSGAEANQFNFPTGLSFDRHGNLYVGEYDAKNWIESKRMVISKYASHQILNSDHCSFQQEASKSGKCTAGKHHVFLNEVLRPLVGRKFLLLLDSWKTQADLTKFRAVFPNQDSQLLIFPEGSTGYIQPQDISLFRSWRFIHEKIEHYVRINHTEMTISDRQYFIHIHSLIHDQLSAPQF
;
A
#
# COMPACT_ATOMS: atom_id res chain seq x y z
N MET A 1 -10.86 -0.56 -7.79
CA MET A 1 -10.22 -0.47 -6.46
C MET A 1 -8.89 -1.24 -6.38
N PHE A 2 -8.45 -1.91 -7.45
CA PHE A 2 -7.27 -2.78 -7.40
C PHE A 2 -5.96 -2.01 -7.57
N SER A 3 -5.59 -1.26 -6.53
CA SER A 3 -4.16 -1.03 -6.30
C SER A 3 -3.53 -2.41 -6.18
N LEU A 4 -2.59 -2.74 -7.06
CA LEU A 4 -1.81 -3.96 -6.92
C LEU A 4 -1.15 -3.89 -5.54
N LEU A 5 -1.55 -4.77 -4.61
CA LEU A 5 -0.87 -4.89 -3.32
C LEU A 5 0.63 -4.87 -3.56
N VAL A 6 1.28 -3.89 -2.94
CA VAL A 6 2.69 -3.62 -3.11
C VAL A 6 3.51 -4.77 -2.53
N ASN A 7 4.65 -5.04 -3.15
CA ASN A 7 5.62 -6.01 -2.65
C ASN A 7 6.73 -5.25 -1.92
N ILE A 8 6.75 -5.31 -0.59
CA ILE A 8 7.75 -4.60 0.21
C ILE A 8 8.72 -5.62 0.81
N PRO A 9 9.98 -5.69 0.34
CA PRO A 9 10.90 -6.75 0.75
C PRO A 9 11.25 -6.65 2.24
N ALA A 10 11.65 -7.78 2.85
CA ALA A 10 11.99 -7.85 4.28
C ALA A 10 13.08 -6.84 4.68
N ASN A 11 14.03 -6.56 3.79
CA ASN A 11 15.14 -5.61 3.99
C ASN A 11 14.85 -4.19 3.48
N ALA A 12 13.59 -3.85 3.23
CA ALA A 12 13.21 -2.50 2.80
C ALA A 12 13.76 -1.44 3.78
N LYS A 13 14.42 -0.43 3.22
CA LYS A 13 14.93 0.73 3.98
C LYS A 13 13.97 1.91 3.82
N TRP A 14 13.65 2.53 4.94
CA TRP A 14 12.68 3.62 5.04
C TRP A 14 13.40 4.93 5.34
N THR A 15 13.04 5.98 4.61
CA THR A 15 13.48 7.33 4.98
C THR A 15 12.84 7.70 6.32
N GLN A 16 13.67 7.98 7.32
CA GLN A 16 13.19 8.32 8.66
C GLN A 16 12.55 9.71 8.70
N ASN A 17 13.04 10.62 7.86
CA ASN A 17 12.38 11.89 7.62
C ASN A 17 11.36 11.71 6.52
N GLY A 18 10.13 12.17 6.72
CA GLY A 18 9.18 12.25 5.64
C GLY A 18 8.73 13.67 5.31
N VAL A 19 7.88 13.73 4.28
CA VAL A 19 7.50 14.98 3.62
C VAL A 19 5.99 15.13 3.66
N THR A 20 5.50 16.33 3.95
CA THR A 20 4.08 16.67 3.90
C THR A 20 3.58 16.70 2.46
N VAL A 21 2.54 15.93 2.15
CA VAL A 21 1.91 15.93 0.82
C VAL A 21 0.44 16.37 0.78
N ALA A 22 -0.18 16.50 1.94
CA ALA A 22 -1.52 17.05 2.09
C ALA A 22 -1.63 17.78 3.44
N GLY A 23 -2.39 18.87 3.47
CA GLY A 23 -2.53 19.72 4.65
C GLY A 23 -1.26 20.52 4.95
N GLY A 24 -0.81 20.51 6.21
CA GLY A 24 0.40 21.21 6.66
C GLY A 24 0.27 22.71 6.91
N ASN A 25 -0.87 23.33 6.59
CA ASN A 25 -1.10 24.77 6.72
C ASN A 25 -1.94 25.15 7.96
N GLY A 26 -1.71 24.43 9.07
CA GLY A 26 -2.46 24.59 10.31
C GLY A 26 -3.85 23.94 10.31
N GLN A 27 -4.59 24.14 11.39
CA GLN A 27 -5.97 23.68 11.56
C GLN A 27 -6.94 24.65 10.90
N GLY A 28 -7.92 24.11 10.18
CA GLY A 28 -9.07 24.90 9.76
C GLY A 28 -9.89 24.23 8.66
N SER A 29 -10.71 25.02 8.00
CA SER A 29 -11.63 24.58 6.94
C SER A 29 -11.21 25.07 5.55
N ALA A 30 -10.07 25.76 5.41
CA ALA A 30 -9.54 26.13 4.10
C ALA A 30 -9.19 24.88 3.28
N THR A 31 -9.12 25.01 1.95
CA THR A 31 -8.84 23.89 1.03
C THR A 31 -7.47 23.27 1.23
N ASN A 32 -6.52 24.02 1.80
CA ASN A 32 -5.17 23.57 2.12
C ASN A 32 -4.99 23.13 3.59
N GLN A 33 -6.10 23.01 4.33
CA GLN A 33 -6.11 22.67 5.75
C GLN A 33 -6.92 21.39 6.02
N LEU A 34 -6.48 20.67 7.06
CA LEU A 34 -7.12 19.46 7.57
C LEU A 34 -7.44 19.64 9.06
N TYR A 35 -8.52 19.02 9.52
CA TYR A 35 -8.85 18.93 10.94
C TYR A 35 -9.28 17.51 11.31
N TRP A 36 -8.39 16.81 12.06
CA TRP A 36 -8.45 15.36 12.32
C TRP A 36 -8.58 14.56 11.03
N PRO A 37 -7.51 14.46 10.23
CA PRO A 37 -7.49 13.46 9.17
C PRO A 37 -7.48 12.08 9.82
N TYR A 38 -8.55 11.32 9.61
CA TYR A 38 -8.67 9.98 10.17
C TYR A 38 -8.25 8.95 9.11
N GLY A 39 -9.19 8.49 8.29
CA GLY A 39 -8.95 7.57 7.18
C GLY A 39 -8.43 8.27 5.94
N LEU A 40 -7.57 7.55 5.22
CA LEU A 40 -6.99 8.01 3.97
C LEU A 40 -6.90 6.86 2.97
N PHE A 41 -7.01 7.20 1.71
CA PHE A 41 -6.81 6.29 0.59
C PHE A 41 -5.88 6.93 -0.42
N VAL A 42 -4.95 6.15 -0.96
CA VAL A 42 -4.06 6.58 -2.04
C VAL A 42 -4.30 5.69 -3.26
N ASP A 43 -4.55 6.31 -4.41
CA ASP A 43 -4.71 5.58 -5.67
C ASP A 43 -3.39 5.39 -6.43
N ASP A 44 -3.47 4.68 -7.56
CA ASP A 44 -2.31 4.36 -8.41
C ASP A 44 -1.63 5.59 -9.04
N ASP A 45 -2.34 6.71 -9.12
CA ASP A 45 -1.84 7.99 -9.62
C ASP A 45 -1.25 8.86 -8.49
N GLN A 46 -1.13 8.30 -7.29
CA GLN A 46 -0.72 8.97 -6.05
C GLN A 46 -1.67 10.13 -5.67
N THR A 47 -2.92 10.05 -6.10
CA THR A 47 -3.97 10.91 -5.58
C THR A 47 -4.29 10.47 -4.17
N VAL A 48 -4.28 11.43 -3.25
CA VAL A 48 -4.58 11.23 -1.85
C VAL A 48 -6.01 11.69 -1.58
N VAL A 49 -6.84 10.83 -1.01
CA VAL A 49 -8.18 11.15 -0.54
C VAL A 49 -8.25 10.97 0.97
N ILE A 50 -8.76 11.99 1.68
CA ILE A 50 -8.71 12.07 3.14
C ILE A 50 -10.09 12.37 3.69
N ALA A 51 -10.48 11.61 4.72
CA ALA A 51 -11.64 11.93 5.56
C ALA A 51 -11.26 13.01 6.59
N GLY A 52 -11.76 14.23 6.40
CA GLY A 52 -11.59 15.33 7.35
C GLY A 52 -12.68 15.29 8.42
N PHE A 53 -12.40 14.61 9.53
CA PHE A 53 -13.39 14.30 10.57
C PHE A 53 -14.13 15.54 11.08
N PHE A 54 -13.40 16.53 11.61
CA PHE A 54 -14.01 17.76 12.13
C PHE A 54 -14.39 18.78 11.03
N ASN A 55 -13.98 18.53 9.79
CA ASN A 55 -14.39 19.36 8.67
C ASN A 55 -15.65 18.84 7.97
N HIS A 56 -16.17 17.68 8.37
CA HIS A 56 -17.40 17.08 7.82
C HIS A 56 -17.34 16.96 6.28
N ARG A 57 -16.17 16.57 5.75
CA ARG A 57 -15.90 16.55 4.31
C ARG A 57 -14.83 15.52 3.94
N ILE A 58 -14.85 15.12 2.68
CA ILE A 58 -13.77 14.37 2.03
C ILE A 58 -13.01 15.31 1.11
N VAL A 59 -11.68 15.31 1.21
CA VAL A 59 -10.82 16.19 0.40
C VAL A 59 -9.79 15.36 -0.36
N GLN A 60 -9.54 15.74 -1.61
CA GLN A 60 -8.60 15.11 -2.53
C GLN A 60 -7.41 16.03 -2.81
N TRP A 61 -6.20 15.48 -2.80
CA TRP A 61 -4.99 16.11 -3.31
C TRP A 61 -4.45 15.28 -4.47
N LYS A 62 -4.14 15.94 -5.59
CA LYS A 62 -3.49 15.29 -6.73
C LYS A 62 -1.99 15.21 -6.49
N ASN A 63 -1.35 14.21 -7.08
CA ASN A 63 0.10 14.07 -6.99
C ASN A 63 0.82 15.37 -7.44
N GLY A 64 1.77 15.82 -6.63
CA GLY A 64 2.54 17.05 -6.86
C GLY A 64 1.82 18.35 -6.48
N ASP A 65 0.51 18.35 -6.24
CA ASP A 65 -0.21 19.52 -5.74
C ASP A 65 -0.30 19.47 -4.22
N THR A 66 0.60 20.19 -3.56
CA THR A 66 0.61 20.35 -2.10
C THR A 66 -0.06 21.64 -1.64
N THR A 67 -0.56 22.45 -2.59
CA THR A 67 -1.02 23.80 -2.29
C THR A 67 -2.47 23.84 -1.86
N ASN A 68 -3.38 23.15 -2.54
CA ASN A 68 -4.80 23.13 -2.21
C ASN A 68 -5.44 21.78 -2.50
N GLY A 69 -6.24 21.29 -1.57
CA GLY A 69 -7.10 20.13 -1.78
C GLY A 69 -8.43 20.54 -2.41
N GLN A 70 -9.06 19.61 -3.10
CA GLN A 70 -10.40 19.74 -3.64
C GLN A 70 -11.39 18.99 -2.75
N VAL A 71 -12.46 19.66 -2.30
CA VAL A 71 -13.55 18.98 -1.61
C VAL A 71 -14.34 18.17 -2.63
N ILE A 72 -14.44 16.86 -2.43
CA ILE A 72 -15.08 15.92 -3.38
C ILE A 72 -16.32 15.23 -2.81
N ALA A 73 -16.56 15.33 -1.50
CA ALA A 73 -17.82 14.94 -0.87
C ALA A 73 -18.04 15.74 0.44
N GLY A 74 -19.31 15.97 0.80
CA GLY A 74 -19.67 16.80 1.95
C GLY A 74 -19.32 18.28 1.75
N GLY A 75 -18.79 18.93 2.79
CA GLY A 75 -18.36 20.33 2.72
C GLY A 75 -19.48 21.38 2.78
N LYS A 76 -20.71 20.95 3.10
CA LYS A 76 -21.89 21.80 3.31
C LYS A 76 -22.24 21.94 4.81
N GLY A 77 -21.21 21.94 5.65
CA GLY A 77 -21.35 21.89 7.11
C GLY A 77 -21.75 20.52 7.65
N GLU A 78 -21.81 20.44 8.98
CA GLU A 78 -22.32 19.28 9.70
C GLU A 78 -23.82 19.08 9.43
N GLY A 79 -24.22 17.83 9.21
CA GLY A 79 -25.63 17.45 9.19
C GLY A 79 -25.87 16.02 8.73
N ASN A 80 -27.14 15.63 8.70
CA ASN A 80 -27.57 14.26 8.39
C ASN A 80 -28.22 14.12 6.99
N GLY A 81 -28.35 15.21 6.23
CA GLY A 81 -28.82 15.15 4.85
C GLY A 81 -27.87 14.30 3.98
N LEU A 82 -28.37 13.72 2.88
CA LEU A 82 -27.52 12.96 1.94
C LEU A 82 -26.49 13.84 1.21
N HIS A 83 -26.65 15.15 1.25
CA HIS A 83 -25.70 16.13 0.73
C HIS A 83 -24.70 16.63 1.80
N GLN A 84 -24.75 16.08 3.01
CA GLN A 84 -23.89 16.43 4.14
C GLN A 84 -23.21 15.17 4.69
N LEU A 85 -22.11 15.37 5.40
CA LEU A 85 -21.45 14.36 6.19
C LEU A 85 -21.42 14.84 7.65
N ASN A 86 -21.27 13.92 8.59
CA ASN A 86 -21.02 14.19 9.97
C ASN A 86 -19.91 13.30 10.52
N TYR A 87 -18.75 13.90 10.83
CA TYR A 87 -17.57 13.19 11.36
C TYR A 87 -17.16 11.98 10.51
N PRO A 88 -16.87 12.14 9.20
CA PRO A 88 -16.45 11.01 8.39
C PRO A 88 -15.11 10.46 8.89
N THR A 89 -15.02 9.15 9.05
CA THR A 89 -13.84 8.48 9.63
C THR A 89 -13.01 7.75 8.61
N ASP A 90 -13.62 7.19 7.57
CA ASP A 90 -12.87 6.45 6.55
C ASP A 90 -13.50 6.57 5.16
N VAL A 91 -12.68 6.36 4.13
CA VAL A 91 -13.06 6.54 2.73
C VAL A 91 -12.32 5.57 1.81
N LEU A 92 -13.05 4.96 0.88
CA LEU A 92 -12.51 4.13 -0.20
C LEU A 92 -12.90 4.67 -1.56
N ILE A 93 -12.06 4.47 -2.57
CA ILE A 93 -12.39 4.76 -3.98
C ILE A 93 -12.85 3.48 -4.69
N ASP A 94 -14.12 3.43 -5.06
CA ASP A 94 -14.66 2.41 -5.96
C ASP A 94 -14.50 2.83 -7.42
N LYS A 95 -13.34 2.49 -7.98
CA LYS A 95 -13.02 2.76 -9.41
C LYS A 95 -14.02 2.11 -10.40
N GLU A 96 -14.65 1.00 -10.04
CA GLU A 96 -15.60 0.32 -10.95
C GLU A 96 -16.85 1.16 -11.17
N THR A 97 -17.21 1.97 -10.17
CA THR A 97 -18.41 2.79 -10.22
C THR A 97 -18.16 4.28 -10.21
N ASP A 98 -16.89 4.68 -10.20
CA ASP A 98 -16.44 6.06 -10.11
C ASP A 98 -17.11 6.77 -8.93
N SER A 99 -16.94 6.20 -7.73
CA SER A 99 -17.61 6.65 -6.51
C SER A 99 -16.70 6.51 -5.28
N LEU A 100 -16.95 7.32 -4.27
CA LEU A 100 -16.42 7.12 -2.92
C LEU A 100 -17.36 6.24 -2.11
N ILE A 101 -16.82 5.38 -1.26
CA ILE A 101 -17.55 4.76 -0.15
C ILE A 101 -17.05 5.41 1.13
N ILE A 102 -17.94 6.03 1.87
CA ILE A 102 -17.60 6.89 3.02
C ILE A 102 -18.26 6.33 4.25
N CYS A 103 -17.46 6.14 5.30
CA CYS A 103 -17.98 5.90 6.63
C CYS A 103 -18.31 7.24 7.27
N ASP A 104 -19.59 7.45 7.54
CA ASP A 104 -20.16 8.70 8.05
C ASP A 104 -20.54 8.50 9.53
N TRP A 105 -19.52 8.38 10.39
CA TRP A 105 -19.63 7.89 11.76
C TRP A 105 -20.66 8.66 12.60
N GLY A 106 -20.67 9.99 12.52
CA GLY A 106 -21.60 10.83 13.29
C GLY A 106 -23.06 10.62 12.90
N ASN A 107 -23.31 10.15 11.67
CA ASN A 107 -24.64 9.79 11.19
C ASN A 107 -24.92 8.27 11.24
N GLN A 108 -23.99 7.47 11.77
CA GLN A 108 -24.09 6.01 11.93
C GLN A 108 -24.49 5.29 10.63
N ARG A 109 -23.82 5.65 9.54
CA ARG A 109 -24.14 5.12 8.20
C ARG A 109 -22.91 5.01 7.31
N VAL A 110 -23.04 4.23 6.25
CA VAL A 110 -22.11 4.22 5.12
C VAL A 110 -22.82 4.78 3.89
N ILE A 111 -22.18 5.76 3.24
CA ILE A 111 -22.69 6.41 2.04
C ILE A 111 -21.80 6.09 0.84
N ARG A 112 -22.43 5.93 -0.33
CA ARG A 112 -21.76 6.01 -1.62
C ARG A 112 -21.92 7.39 -2.23
N TRP A 113 -20.82 8.02 -2.61
CA TRP A 113 -20.83 9.33 -3.23
C TRP A 113 -20.26 9.26 -4.64
N SER A 114 -21.10 9.48 -5.66
CA SER A 114 -20.64 9.45 -7.06
C SER A 114 -19.67 10.60 -7.34
N LEU A 115 -18.56 10.30 -8.01
CA LEU A 115 -17.57 11.29 -8.46
C LEU A 115 -17.92 11.90 -9.83
N ARG A 116 -18.99 11.41 -10.47
CA ARG A 116 -19.47 11.93 -11.75
C ARG A 116 -19.94 13.37 -11.62
N SER A 117 -19.69 14.15 -12.66
CA SER A 117 -20.10 15.56 -12.75
C SER A 117 -21.60 15.74 -12.47
N GLY A 118 -21.94 16.77 -11.70
CA GLY A 118 -23.33 17.08 -11.31
C GLY A 118 -23.85 16.32 -10.08
N THR A 119 -23.06 15.42 -9.48
CA THR A 119 -23.43 14.78 -8.21
C THR A 119 -23.46 15.80 -7.06
N THR A 120 -24.59 15.90 -6.35
CA THR A 120 -24.78 16.88 -5.26
C THR A 120 -25.06 16.25 -3.89
N GLN A 121 -25.29 14.94 -3.86
CA GLN A 121 -25.60 14.14 -2.68
C GLN A 121 -25.15 12.69 -2.87
N GLY A 122 -24.94 11.98 -1.76
CA GLY A 122 -24.67 10.55 -1.74
C GLY A 122 -25.92 9.67 -1.71
N GLU A 123 -25.69 8.37 -1.80
CA GLU A 123 -26.66 7.28 -1.69
C GLU A 123 -26.37 6.51 -0.40
N LEU A 124 -27.41 6.25 0.40
CA LEU A 124 -27.29 5.43 1.61
C LEU A 124 -27.04 3.96 1.22
N LEU A 125 -25.94 3.38 1.69
CA LEU A 125 -25.64 1.96 1.51
C LEU A 125 -26.03 1.12 2.73
N ILE A 126 -25.64 1.58 3.92
CA ILE A 126 -25.81 0.87 5.19
C ILE A 126 -26.22 1.90 6.25
N ASP A 127 -27.25 1.58 7.04
CA ASP A 127 -27.69 2.36 8.20
C ASP A 127 -27.44 1.60 9.52
N ASN A 128 -27.61 2.30 10.64
CA ASN A 128 -27.48 1.74 12.00
C ASN A 128 -26.14 1.01 12.24
N ILE A 129 -25.07 1.62 11.75
CA ILE A 129 -23.71 1.12 11.87
C ILE A 129 -22.79 2.23 12.38
N THR A 130 -22.16 1.99 13.53
CA THR A 130 -21.15 2.92 14.07
C THR A 130 -19.81 2.58 13.43
N CYS A 131 -19.67 2.96 12.16
CA CYS A 131 -18.53 2.53 11.35
C CYS A 131 -17.24 3.30 11.69
N LEU A 132 -16.07 2.68 11.58
CA LEU A 132 -14.79 3.40 11.72
C LEU A 132 -13.78 3.09 10.62
N GLY A 133 -13.78 1.86 10.12
CA GLY A 133 -12.90 1.40 9.06
C GLY A 133 -13.69 0.69 7.96
N LEU A 134 -13.22 0.86 6.74
CA LEU A 134 -13.77 0.26 5.53
C LEU A 134 -12.68 -0.54 4.81
N ALA A 135 -13.06 -1.68 4.24
CA ALA A 135 -12.27 -2.30 3.18
C ALA A 135 -13.19 -2.95 2.16
N MET A 136 -12.72 -3.15 0.94
CA MET A 136 -13.48 -3.87 -0.07
C MET A 136 -12.57 -4.78 -0.88
N ASN A 137 -13.03 -6.00 -1.13
CA ASN A 137 -12.24 -7.04 -1.77
C ASN A 137 -12.46 -7.11 -3.29
N GLU A 138 -11.75 -8.03 -3.95
CA GLU A 138 -11.83 -8.23 -5.41
C GLU A 138 -13.19 -8.68 -5.92
N GLN A 139 -14.01 -9.27 -5.05
CA GLN A 139 -15.38 -9.67 -5.34
C GLN A 139 -16.41 -8.59 -4.98
N ARG A 140 -15.97 -7.38 -4.65
CA ARG A 140 -16.80 -6.22 -4.29
C ARG A 140 -17.67 -6.41 -3.04
N TYR A 141 -17.22 -7.25 -2.12
CA TYR A 141 -17.78 -7.24 -0.77
C TYR A 141 -17.20 -6.06 0.01
N LEU A 142 -18.06 -5.26 0.61
CA LEU A 142 -17.69 -4.19 1.53
C LEU A 142 -17.61 -4.74 2.95
N TYR A 143 -16.50 -4.50 3.63
CA TYR A 143 -16.28 -4.85 5.03
C TYR A 143 -16.27 -3.57 5.84
N VAL A 144 -16.99 -3.58 6.95
CA VAL A 144 -17.15 -2.42 7.82
C VAL A 144 -16.93 -2.86 9.26
N SER A 145 -16.03 -2.18 9.98
CA SER A 145 -15.91 -2.33 11.42
C SER A 145 -17.02 -1.54 12.11
N ASP A 146 -17.82 -2.19 12.95
CA ASP A 146 -18.86 -1.58 13.77
C ASP A 146 -18.35 -1.53 15.22
N ILE A 147 -17.88 -0.35 15.64
CA ILE A 147 -17.36 -0.17 17.00
C ILE A 147 -18.47 -0.24 18.05
N GLY A 148 -19.72 0.09 17.67
CA GLY A 148 -20.87 0.03 18.58
C GLY A 148 -21.23 -1.40 18.96
N LYS A 149 -20.94 -2.35 18.07
CA LYS A 149 -21.22 -3.79 18.26
C LYS A 149 -19.97 -4.64 18.46
N ASN A 150 -18.78 -4.06 18.40
CA ASN A 150 -17.50 -4.77 18.51
C ASN A 150 -17.38 -5.93 17.51
N GLU A 151 -17.70 -5.65 16.25
CA GLU A 151 -17.70 -6.66 15.19
C GLU A 151 -17.25 -6.08 13.86
N VAL A 152 -16.91 -6.96 12.91
CA VAL A 152 -16.75 -6.59 11.50
C VAL A 152 -17.82 -7.32 10.70
N ARG A 153 -18.56 -6.59 9.87
CA ARG A 153 -19.56 -7.15 8.96
C ARG A 153 -19.11 -7.01 7.51
N ARG A 154 -19.45 -8.03 6.72
CA ARG A 154 -19.26 -8.08 5.27
C ARG A 154 -20.61 -7.94 4.57
N TYR A 155 -20.70 -7.04 3.61
CA TYR A 155 -21.89 -6.74 2.83
C TYR A 155 -21.61 -7.01 1.35
N GLN A 156 -22.49 -7.75 0.70
CA GLN A 156 -22.58 -7.70 -0.76
C GLN A 156 -23.24 -6.38 -1.18
N LEU A 157 -22.94 -5.87 -2.37
CA LEU A 157 -23.61 -4.68 -2.89
C LEU A 157 -25.15 -4.87 -2.89
N GLY A 158 -25.86 -3.97 -2.22
CA GLY A 158 -27.32 -4.02 -2.04
C GLY A 158 -27.81 -4.85 -0.84
N GLU A 159 -26.92 -5.55 -0.13
CA GLU A 159 -27.26 -6.26 1.12
C GLU A 159 -27.38 -5.26 2.28
N LYS A 160 -28.45 -5.38 3.09
CA LYS A 160 -28.70 -4.46 4.22
C LYS A 160 -28.12 -4.93 5.55
N ASN A 161 -28.15 -6.24 5.82
CA ASN A 161 -27.84 -6.77 7.16
C ASN A 161 -26.38 -7.19 7.32
N GLY A 162 -25.72 -7.56 6.22
CA GLY A 162 -24.36 -8.09 6.21
C GLY A 162 -24.22 -9.44 6.91
N THR A 163 -23.12 -10.11 6.63
CA THR A 163 -22.68 -11.33 7.31
C THR A 163 -21.57 -10.99 8.30
N LEU A 164 -21.59 -11.58 9.50
CA LEU A 164 -20.50 -11.46 10.47
C LEU A 164 -19.19 -12.01 9.87
N ALA A 165 -18.11 -11.23 9.97
CA ALA A 165 -16.78 -11.58 9.44
C ALA A 165 -15.71 -11.69 10.54
N ALA A 166 -15.84 -10.96 11.64
CA ALA A 166 -14.99 -11.06 12.83
C ALA A 166 -15.71 -10.52 14.08
N GLY A 167 -15.35 -11.03 15.27
CA GLY A 167 -15.96 -10.62 16.54
C GLY A 167 -17.41 -11.10 16.71
N GLY A 168 -18.30 -10.21 17.17
CA GLY A 168 -19.74 -10.49 17.32
C GLY A 168 -20.14 -11.16 18.64
N ASN A 169 -19.20 -11.32 19.58
CA ASN A 169 -19.44 -11.91 20.90
C ASN A 169 -19.32 -10.88 22.04
N GLY A 170 -19.64 -9.61 21.74
CA GLY A 170 -19.49 -8.50 22.68
C GLY A 170 -18.06 -7.98 22.81
N ALA A 171 -17.90 -6.93 23.62
CA ALA A 171 -16.60 -6.36 23.93
C ALA A 171 -15.81 -7.28 24.87
N GLY A 172 -14.57 -7.62 24.50
CA GLY A 172 -13.67 -8.42 25.34
C GLY A 172 -12.37 -8.78 24.62
N ASP A 173 -11.49 -9.52 25.27
CA ASP A 173 -10.14 -9.86 24.83
C ASP A 173 -9.96 -11.35 24.48
N GLU A 174 -11.02 -12.15 24.55
CA GLU A 174 -11.02 -13.52 24.05
C GLU A 174 -10.79 -13.58 22.53
N LEU A 175 -10.40 -14.75 22.00
CA LEU A 175 -10.07 -14.90 20.58
C LEU A 175 -11.29 -14.77 19.65
N ASN A 176 -12.50 -14.89 20.17
CA ASN A 176 -13.76 -14.67 19.44
C ASN A 176 -14.37 -13.28 19.69
N GLN A 177 -13.67 -12.40 20.42
CA GLN A 177 -14.12 -11.06 20.78
C GLN A 177 -13.21 -9.97 20.19
N LEU A 178 -13.76 -8.77 20.10
CA LEU A 178 -13.07 -7.54 19.73
C LEU A 178 -13.44 -6.47 20.75
N ASN A 179 -12.66 -5.40 20.86
CA ASN A 179 -12.92 -4.26 21.71
C ASN A 179 -12.53 -2.96 20.97
N SER A 180 -13.54 -2.23 20.52
CA SER A 180 -13.42 -1.05 19.64
C SER A 180 -12.60 -1.34 18.37
N PRO A 181 -13.04 -2.24 17.47
CA PRO A 181 -12.31 -2.53 16.24
C PRO A 181 -12.27 -1.31 15.30
N THR A 182 -11.08 -0.78 15.00
CA THR A 182 -10.92 0.48 14.26
C THR A 182 -10.77 0.24 12.75
N TYR A 183 -9.55 0.04 12.28
CA TYR A 183 -9.25 -0.23 10.87
C TYR A 183 -9.24 -1.72 10.57
N LEU A 184 -9.45 -2.01 9.29
CA LEU A 184 -9.44 -3.37 8.78
C LEU A 184 -8.80 -3.46 7.41
N PHE A 185 -8.25 -4.64 7.11
CA PHE A 185 -7.74 -5.00 5.79
C PHE A 185 -8.25 -6.39 5.43
N VAL A 186 -8.53 -6.60 4.15
CA VAL A 186 -9.01 -7.90 3.65
C VAL A 186 -8.06 -8.39 2.57
N ASP A 187 -7.46 -9.55 2.79
CA ASP A 187 -6.55 -10.15 1.81
C ASP A 187 -7.31 -10.89 0.68
N ARG A 188 -6.57 -11.40 -0.30
CA ARG A 188 -7.13 -12.14 -1.44
C ARG A 188 -7.79 -13.46 -1.05
N GLN A 189 -7.41 -14.04 0.09
CA GLN A 189 -8.05 -15.23 0.66
C GLN A 189 -9.30 -14.87 1.46
N GLN A 190 -9.67 -13.59 1.52
CA GLN A 190 -10.78 -13.03 2.30
C GLN A 190 -10.58 -13.19 3.80
N ASN A 191 -9.33 -13.27 4.26
CA ASN A 191 -9.04 -13.14 5.67
C ASN A 191 -9.13 -11.67 6.07
N VAL A 192 -9.68 -11.42 7.25
CA VAL A 192 -9.92 -10.08 7.78
C VAL A 192 -8.90 -9.79 8.87
N TYR A 193 -8.10 -8.77 8.67
CA TYR A 193 -7.19 -8.21 9.66
C TYR A 193 -7.88 -7.02 10.31
N VAL A 194 -7.85 -6.94 11.63
CA VAL A 194 -8.56 -5.92 12.41
C VAL A 194 -7.64 -5.37 13.48
N SER A 195 -7.55 -4.05 13.56
CA SER A 195 -6.95 -3.36 14.71
C SER A 195 -7.93 -3.44 15.88
N ASP A 196 -7.61 -4.31 16.82
CA ASP A 196 -8.39 -4.52 18.04
C ASP A 196 -7.90 -3.52 19.09
N HIS A 197 -8.31 -2.27 18.89
CA HIS A 197 -7.69 -1.05 19.40
C HIS A 197 -7.51 -1.06 20.92
N ASN A 198 -8.60 -1.32 21.66
CA ASN A 198 -8.58 -1.30 23.12
C ASN A 198 -7.89 -2.54 23.73
N ASN A 199 -7.70 -3.60 22.94
CA ASN A 199 -6.97 -4.80 23.36
C ASN A 199 -5.49 -4.76 22.95
N HIS A 200 -5.03 -3.66 22.35
CA HIS A 200 -3.62 -3.44 22.01
C HIS A 200 -3.00 -4.55 21.16
N ARG A 201 -3.77 -5.02 20.18
CA ARG A 201 -3.38 -6.12 19.30
C ARG A 201 -3.98 -5.94 17.90
N VAL A 202 -3.40 -6.65 16.95
CA VAL A 202 -4.01 -6.87 15.63
C VAL A 202 -4.41 -8.33 15.54
N MET A 203 -5.65 -8.56 15.13
CA MET A 203 -6.24 -9.88 15.01
C MET A 203 -6.50 -10.20 13.54
N LYS A 204 -6.32 -11.47 13.17
CA LYS A 204 -6.65 -12.01 11.85
C LYS A 204 -7.72 -13.08 11.97
N TRP A 205 -8.83 -12.94 11.26
CA TRP A 205 -9.81 -14.01 11.06
C TRP A 205 -9.67 -14.59 9.68
N ASP A 206 -9.47 -15.91 9.60
CA ASP A 206 -9.61 -16.61 8.34
C ASP A 206 -11.09 -16.64 7.92
N LYS A 207 -11.35 -16.72 6.61
CA LYS A 207 -12.73 -16.72 6.09
C LYS A 207 -13.59 -17.82 6.75
N GLY A 208 -14.62 -17.40 7.49
CA GLY A 208 -15.55 -18.30 8.17
C GLY A 208 -15.05 -18.86 9.52
N ALA A 209 -13.90 -18.40 10.00
CA ALA A 209 -13.41 -18.76 11.32
C ALA A 209 -14.31 -18.20 12.43
N LYS A 210 -14.44 -18.95 13.54
CA LYS A 210 -15.19 -18.51 14.73
C LYS A 210 -14.33 -17.69 15.70
N GLU A 211 -13.02 -17.87 15.62
CA GLU A 211 -12.01 -17.24 16.45
C GLU A 211 -10.91 -16.67 15.56
N GLY A 212 -10.29 -15.60 16.03
CA GLY A 212 -9.19 -14.93 15.38
C GLY A 212 -7.84 -15.39 15.91
N ILE A 213 -6.79 -14.93 15.24
CA ILE A 213 -5.40 -15.20 15.59
C ILE A 213 -4.72 -13.87 15.84
N VAL A 214 -4.05 -13.72 16.97
CA VAL A 214 -3.17 -12.57 17.22
C VAL A 214 -2.02 -12.61 16.22
N VAL A 215 -1.88 -11.53 15.42
CA VAL A 215 -0.83 -11.41 14.39
C VAL A 215 0.17 -10.29 14.68
N ALA A 216 -0.17 -9.36 15.57
CA ALA A 216 0.76 -8.37 16.13
C ALA A 216 0.28 -7.91 17.51
N GLY A 217 1.21 -7.52 18.38
CA GLY A 217 0.91 -7.12 19.76
C GLY A 217 0.39 -8.29 20.61
N GLY A 218 -0.59 -8.01 21.48
CA GLY A 218 -1.21 -9.01 22.34
C GLY A 218 -0.39 -9.40 23.57
N GLN A 219 0.65 -8.63 23.89
CA GLN A 219 1.43 -8.73 25.14
C GLN A 219 1.08 -7.58 26.10
N GLY A 220 -0.18 -7.15 26.08
CA GLY A 220 -0.68 -5.99 26.81
C GLY A 220 -0.24 -4.64 26.23
N TYR A 221 -0.73 -3.58 26.86
CA TYR A 221 -0.35 -2.19 26.59
C TYR A 221 1.15 -1.97 26.82
N GLY A 222 1.85 -1.35 25.87
CA GLY A 222 3.22 -0.90 26.06
C GLY A 222 3.94 -0.53 24.77
N SER A 223 5.24 -0.29 24.87
CA SER A 223 6.09 0.21 23.78
C SER A 223 7.21 -0.76 23.37
N ALA A 224 7.29 -1.95 23.98
CA ALA A 224 8.21 -2.99 23.53
C ALA A 224 7.93 -3.40 22.08
N LEU A 225 8.90 -4.05 21.42
CA LEU A 225 8.73 -4.53 20.04
C LEU A 225 7.67 -5.64 19.91
N THR A 226 7.31 -6.29 21.02
CA THR A 226 6.24 -7.29 21.10
C THR A 226 4.88 -6.69 21.46
N GLN A 227 4.84 -5.40 21.79
CA GLN A 227 3.65 -4.70 22.27
C GLN A 227 3.19 -3.62 21.28
N LEU A 228 1.92 -3.27 21.40
CA LEU A 228 1.29 -2.14 20.72
C LEU A 228 0.58 -1.29 21.78
N SER A 229 0.24 -0.07 21.40
CA SER A 229 -0.49 0.88 22.21
C SER A 229 -1.57 1.55 21.36
N TYR A 230 -2.80 1.08 21.56
CA TYR A 230 -4.00 1.54 20.85
C TYR A 230 -3.85 1.51 19.31
N PRO A 231 -3.51 0.37 18.69
CA PRO A 231 -3.25 0.31 17.25
C PRO A 231 -4.43 0.83 16.44
N ASN A 232 -4.12 1.56 15.37
CA ASN A 232 -5.13 2.21 14.53
C ASN A 232 -5.06 1.70 13.08
N GLY A 233 -4.58 2.47 12.11
CA GLY A 233 -4.44 2.03 10.72
C GLY A 233 -3.55 0.80 10.58
N LEU A 234 -3.92 -0.07 9.64
CA LEU A 234 -3.17 -1.26 9.31
C LEU A 234 -3.16 -1.52 7.81
N PHE A 235 -2.11 -2.16 7.31
CA PHE A 235 -1.99 -2.59 5.93
C PHE A 235 -1.24 -3.92 5.85
N VAL A 236 -1.63 -4.81 4.93
CA VAL A 236 -0.89 -6.05 4.67
C VAL A 236 -0.40 -6.03 3.23
N ASP A 237 0.91 -6.19 3.05
CA ASP A 237 1.52 -6.21 1.73
C ASP A 237 1.32 -7.56 1.02
N ARG A 238 1.77 -7.66 -0.25
CA ARG A 238 1.65 -8.90 -1.03
C ARG A 238 2.48 -10.07 -0.47
N LEU A 239 3.52 -9.78 0.31
CA LEU A 239 4.35 -10.77 0.99
C LEU A 239 3.77 -11.17 2.36
N GLY A 240 2.59 -10.66 2.72
CA GLY A 240 1.95 -10.94 4.00
C GLY A 240 2.58 -10.21 5.19
N ALA A 241 3.45 -9.22 4.96
CA ALA A 241 3.94 -8.37 6.05
C ALA A 241 2.85 -7.39 6.48
N LEU A 242 2.63 -7.30 7.79
CA LEU A 242 1.66 -6.44 8.42
C LEU A 242 2.33 -5.14 8.89
N TYR A 243 1.75 -4.01 8.52
CA TYR A 243 2.12 -2.67 8.93
C TYR A 243 1.04 -2.12 9.84
N VAL A 244 1.43 -1.54 10.97
CA VAL A 244 0.49 -1.07 12.00
C VAL A 244 0.90 0.32 12.46
N ALA A 245 -0.06 1.25 12.45
CA ALA A 245 0.06 2.52 13.12
C ALA A 245 -0.09 2.27 14.63
N ASP A 246 1.03 2.30 15.34
CA ASP A 246 1.10 2.14 16.79
C ASP A 246 0.86 3.51 17.42
N HIS A 247 -0.42 3.87 17.46
CA HIS A 247 -0.97 5.22 17.63
C HIS A 247 -0.39 5.99 18.82
N GLU A 248 -0.49 5.44 20.03
CA GLU A 248 -0.02 6.11 21.26
C GLU A 248 1.51 6.03 21.42
N ASN A 249 2.17 5.13 20.67
CA ASN A 249 3.63 5.05 20.63
C ASN A 249 4.24 5.91 19.51
N HIS A 250 3.43 6.66 18.75
CA HIS A 250 3.88 7.62 17.74
C HIS A 250 4.83 7.00 16.70
N ARG A 251 4.51 5.80 16.24
CA ARG A 251 5.37 5.03 15.32
C ARG A 251 4.56 4.15 14.39
N VAL A 252 5.19 3.73 13.29
CA VAL A 252 4.67 2.66 12.44
C VAL A 252 5.56 1.43 12.61
N MET A 253 4.92 0.31 12.91
CA MET A 253 5.55 -0.96 13.17
C MET A 253 5.28 -1.95 12.03
N ARG A 254 6.21 -2.86 11.80
CA ARG A 254 6.09 -3.92 10.80
C ARG A 254 6.35 -5.30 11.41
N TRP A 255 5.47 -6.26 11.10
CA TRP A 255 5.65 -7.69 11.35
C TRP A 255 5.76 -8.43 10.02
N THR A 256 6.81 -9.23 9.85
CA THR A 256 7.01 -10.04 8.64
C THR A 256 6.23 -11.35 8.75
N GLN A 257 5.80 -11.89 7.61
CA GLN A 257 5.14 -13.19 7.58
C GLN A 257 6.08 -14.28 8.12
N GLY A 258 5.68 -14.93 9.22
CA GLY A 258 6.44 -16.00 9.88
C GLY A 258 7.18 -15.58 11.15
N ASP A 259 7.51 -14.29 11.32
CA ASP A 259 8.02 -13.74 12.59
C ASP A 259 6.92 -12.92 13.28
N LYS A 260 6.08 -13.63 14.04
CA LYS A 260 5.02 -13.02 14.86
C LYS A 260 5.51 -12.66 16.26
N LYS A 261 6.77 -12.91 16.60
CA LYS A 261 7.24 -12.78 17.99
C LYS A 261 7.47 -11.32 18.36
N GLN A 262 7.97 -10.51 17.43
CA GLN A 262 8.20 -9.09 17.62
C GLN A 262 8.13 -8.33 16.29
N GLY A 263 7.77 -7.06 16.35
CA GLY A 263 7.79 -6.16 15.21
C GLY A 263 9.10 -5.40 15.10
N THR A 264 9.19 -4.58 14.06
CA THR A 264 10.27 -3.64 13.83
C THR A 264 9.69 -2.25 13.59
N VAL A 265 10.29 -1.22 14.19
CA VAL A 265 9.94 0.18 13.90
C VAL A 265 10.45 0.49 12.50
N ILE A 266 9.56 0.91 11.60
CA ILE A 266 9.97 1.32 10.24
C ILE A 266 10.12 2.83 10.11
N VAL A 267 9.25 3.61 10.78
CA VAL A 267 9.28 5.07 10.85
C VAL A 267 8.65 5.56 12.16
N GLY A 268 9.07 6.74 12.61
CA GLY A 268 8.61 7.32 13.87
C GLY A 268 9.31 6.73 15.10
N GLY A 269 8.68 6.86 16.27
CA GLY A 269 9.26 6.42 17.55
C GLY A 269 10.30 7.37 18.14
N ASN A 270 10.48 8.56 17.55
CA ASN A 270 11.40 9.61 18.02
C ASN A 270 10.70 10.62 18.95
N GLY A 271 9.65 10.18 19.65
CA GLY A 271 8.75 11.05 20.43
C GLY A 271 7.62 11.65 19.60
N SER A 272 6.65 12.26 20.30
CA SER A 272 5.54 13.00 19.69
C SER A 272 5.99 14.40 19.28
N GLY A 273 5.71 14.82 18.04
CA GLY A 273 6.03 16.18 17.61
C GLY A 273 5.82 16.42 16.12
N ALA A 274 6.33 17.58 15.66
CA ALA A 274 6.14 18.13 14.33
C ALA A 274 7.37 17.97 13.41
N GLU A 275 8.47 17.43 13.95
CA GLU A 275 9.71 17.21 13.22
C GLU A 275 9.53 16.12 12.16
N ALA A 276 10.34 16.18 11.09
CA ALA A 276 10.17 15.30 9.93
C ALA A 276 10.27 13.80 10.23
N ASN A 277 10.88 13.42 11.36
CA ASN A 277 11.04 12.04 11.84
C ASN A 277 10.18 11.70 13.07
N GLN A 278 9.27 12.57 13.46
CA GLN A 278 8.31 12.38 14.53
C GLN A 278 6.92 12.18 13.95
N PHE A 279 6.07 11.49 14.71
CA PHE A 279 4.63 11.43 14.43
C PHE A 279 3.86 11.97 15.62
N ASN A 280 2.63 12.39 15.39
CA ASN A 280 1.66 12.62 16.44
C ASN A 280 0.40 11.79 16.17
N PHE A 281 0.14 10.81 17.03
CA PHE A 281 -0.98 9.86 16.91
C PHE A 281 -1.26 9.38 15.47
N PRO A 282 -0.39 8.54 14.86
CA PRO A 282 -0.62 8.04 13.50
C PRO A 282 -1.94 7.26 13.44
N THR A 283 -2.77 7.59 12.45
CA THR A 283 -4.12 7.02 12.22
C THR A 283 -4.09 6.06 11.03
N GLY A 284 -4.59 6.47 9.86
CA GLY A 284 -4.66 5.65 8.66
C GLY A 284 -3.28 5.41 8.03
N LEU A 285 -3.11 4.24 7.41
CA LEU A 285 -1.95 3.89 6.61
C LEU A 285 -2.40 3.53 5.19
N SER A 286 -1.72 4.05 4.18
CA SER A 286 -1.90 3.61 2.79
C SER A 286 -0.55 3.54 2.08
N PHE A 287 -0.46 2.63 1.12
CA PHE A 287 0.69 2.51 0.24
C PHE A 287 0.29 2.83 -1.20
N ASP A 288 1.16 3.50 -1.94
CA ASP A 288 1.05 3.57 -3.39
C ASP A 288 1.69 2.35 -4.07
N ARG A 289 1.55 2.27 -5.39
CA ARG A 289 2.16 1.21 -6.22
C ARG A 289 3.70 1.20 -6.21
N HIS A 290 4.32 2.29 -5.77
CA HIS A 290 5.79 2.42 -5.69
C HIS A 290 6.33 2.02 -4.30
N GLY A 291 5.45 1.70 -3.34
CA GLY A 291 5.81 1.34 -1.98
C GLY A 291 6.07 2.54 -1.07
N ASN A 292 5.65 3.75 -1.48
CA ASN A 292 5.66 4.90 -0.60
C ASN A 292 4.57 4.73 0.46
N LEU A 293 4.95 4.93 1.72
CA LEU A 293 4.03 4.89 2.84
C LEU A 293 3.46 6.28 3.07
N TYR A 294 2.14 6.38 3.10
CA TYR A 294 1.37 7.56 3.46
C TYR A 294 0.72 7.33 4.81
N VAL A 295 1.02 8.21 5.76
CA VAL A 295 0.52 8.13 7.14
C VAL A 295 -0.35 9.34 7.41
N GLY A 296 -1.58 9.11 7.85
CA GLY A 296 -2.42 10.12 8.45
C GLY A 296 -2.00 10.30 9.90
N GLU A 297 -1.96 11.54 10.38
CA GLU A 297 -1.58 11.83 11.75
C GLU A 297 -2.42 12.98 12.30
N TYR A 298 -2.56 13.06 13.62
CA TYR A 298 -3.15 14.22 14.25
C TYR A 298 -2.52 14.60 15.57
N ASP A 299 -2.51 15.90 15.87
CA ASP A 299 -2.12 16.38 17.19
C ASP A 299 -3.31 16.43 18.15
N ALA A 300 -3.29 15.57 19.18
CA ALA A 300 -4.29 15.57 20.25
C ALA A 300 -3.94 16.53 21.40
N LYS A 301 -2.66 16.88 21.57
CA LYS A 301 -2.14 17.46 22.81
C LYS A 301 -1.88 18.95 22.73
N ASN A 302 -1.54 19.52 21.56
CA ASN A 302 -1.13 20.92 21.50
C ASN A 302 -1.98 21.85 20.62
N TRP A 303 -2.99 21.37 19.90
CA TRP A 303 -3.83 22.21 19.01
C TRP A 303 -2.99 23.05 17.99
N ILE A 304 -1.69 22.76 17.86
CA ILE A 304 -0.68 23.58 17.19
C ILE A 304 0.20 22.65 16.36
N GLU A 305 0.07 22.82 15.04
CA GLU A 305 1.10 22.59 14.02
C GLU A 305 1.76 21.20 13.96
N SER A 306 1.01 20.17 13.57
CA SER A 306 1.39 19.29 12.44
C SER A 306 0.23 18.40 12.04
N LYS A 307 -0.25 18.60 10.81
CA LYS A 307 -1.40 17.90 10.21
C LYS A 307 -1.02 17.54 8.80
N ARG A 308 -0.11 16.58 8.73
CA ARG A 308 0.71 16.34 7.56
C ARG A 308 0.55 14.89 7.18
N MET A 309 0.44 14.65 5.88
CA MET A 309 0.65 13.31 5.38
C MET A 309 2.13 13.14 5.10
N VAL A 310 2.79 12.28 5.87
CA VAL A 310 4.22 12.05 5.77
C VAL A 310 4.46 10.93 4.78
N ILE A 311 5.13 11.24 3.67
CA ILE A 311 5.70 10.19 2.80
C ILE A 311 7.02 9.73 3.41
N SER A 312 7.06 8.47 3.85
CA SER A 312 8.33 7.76 3.91
C SER A 312 8.54 7.09 2.57
N LYS A 313 9.52 7.58 1.82
CA LYS A 313 9.86 6.98 0.54
C LYS A 313 10.50 5.64 0.83
N TYR A 314 9.97 4.60 0.20
CA TYR A 314 10.80 3.45 -0.10
C TYR A 314 11.99 4.00 -0.89
N ALA A 315 13.20 3.82 -0.37
CA ALA A 315 14.39 4.09 -1.15
C ALA A 315 14.45 3.04 -2.27
N SER A 316 13.69 3.25 -3.34
CA SER A 316 13.75 2.45 -4.56
C SER A 316 15.05 2.77 -5.31
N HIS A 317 16.17 2.51 -4.66
CA HIS A 317 17.48 2.41 -5.28
C HIS A 317 18.31 1.34 -4.54
N GLN A 318 17.72 0.17 -4.34
CA GLN A 318 18.48 -1.09 -4.22
C GLN A 318 17.68 -2.12 -5.04
N ILE A 319 18.09 -2.45 -6.26
CA ILE A 319 19.10 -3.48 -6.51
C ILE A 319 18.82 -4.67 -5.60
N LEU A 320 18.29 -5.76 -6.17
CA LEU A 320 18.32 -7.07 -5.53
C LEU A 320 19.78 -7.41 -5.23
N ASN A 321 20.26 -7.05 -4.03
CA ASN A 321 21.50 -7.57 -3.51
C ASN A 321 21.28 -9.06 -3.21
N SER A 322 22.21 -9.88 -3.67
CA SER A 322 22.22 -11.34 -3.58
C SER A 322 22.27 -11.91 -2.15
N ASP A 323 22.21 -11.07 -1.11
CA ASP A 323 22.45 -11.49 0.27
C ASP A 323 21.21 -12.06 0.98
N HIS A 324 20.07 -12.17 0.29
CA HIS A 324 18.85 -12.81 0.81
C HIS A 324 18.41 -14.05 0.04
N CYS A 325 19.34 -14.67 -0.69
CA CYS A 325 19.20 -16.07 -1.09
C CYS A 325 19.66 -17.00 0.05
N SER A 326 19.06 -16.89 1.23
CA SER A 326 19.24 -17.91 2.28
C SER A 326 18.18 -19.01 2.14
N PHE A 327 18.12 -19.62 0.95
CA PHE A 327 17.77 -21.04 0.90
C PHE A 327 19.04 -21.79 1.30
N GLN A 328 19.11 -22.21 2.56
CA GLN A 328 20.08 -23.22 2.99
C GLN A 328 19.77 -24.52 2.26
N GLN A 329 20.33 -24.70 1.07
CA GLN A 329 20.52 -26.03 0.50
C GLN A 329 21.84 -26.05 -0.26
N GLU A 330 22.83 -26.64 0.42
CA GLU A 330 24.17 -27.00 0.01
C GLU A 330 24.56 -26.52 -1.40
N ALA A 331 25.21 -25.35 -1.45
CA ALA A 331 25.97 -24.95 -2.61
C ALA A 331 27.10 -25.98 -2.80
N SER A 332 27.16 -26.64 -3.96
CA SER A 332 28.36 -27.38 -4.34
C SER A 332 29.54 -26.40 -4.33
N LYS A 333 30.71 -26.87 -3.87
CA LYS A 333 31.97 -26.13 -3.64
C LYS A 333 32.47 -25.23 -4.81
N SER A 334 31.78 -25.16 -5.95
CA SER A 334 32.13 -24.35 -7.12
C SER A 334 31.20 -23.16 -7.41
N GLY A 335 30.14 -22.93 -6.64
CA GLY A 335 29.27 -21.74 -6.80
C GLY A 335 28.49 -21.66 -8.13
N LYS A 336 28.47 -22.73 -8.94
CA LYS A 336 27.74 -22.74 -10.22
C LYS A 336 26.26 -23.10 -10.03
N CYS A 337 25.38 -22.25 -10.57
CA CYS A 337 23.95 -22.54 -10.68
C CYS A 337 23.73 -23.59 -11.80
N THR A 338 23.41 -24.84 -11.43
CA THR A 338 23.17 -25.91 -12.39
C THR A 338 21.82 -25.74 -13.10
N ALA A 339 21.63 -26.38 -14.27
CA ALA A 339 20.42 -26.25 -15.08
C ALA A 339 19.11 -26.57 -14.32
N GLY A 340 19.15 -27.47 -13.32
CA GLY A 340 18.01 -27.77 -12.45
C GLY A 340 17.68 -26.64 -11.48
N LYS A 341 18.69 -25.95 -10.93
CA LYS A 341 18.53 -24.83 -9.99
C LYS A 341 18.02 -23.56 -10.70
N HIS A 342 18.36 -23.38 -11.98
CA HIS A 342 17.80 -22.33 -12.83
C HIS A 342 16.28 -22.42 -12.98
N HIS A 343 15.72 -23.63 -13.15
CA HIS A 343 14.29 -23.83 -13.32
C HIS A 343 13.50 -23.45 -12.05
N VAL A 344 14.03 -23.81 -10.88
CA VAL A 344 13.45 -23.47 -9.58
C VAL A 344 13.45 -21.95 -9.35
N PHE A 345 14.58 -21.28 -9.57
CA PHE A 345 14.66 -19.81 -9.45
C PHE A 345 13.67 -19.09 -10.37
N LEU A 346 13.54 -19.53 -11.63
CA LEU A 346 12.62 -18.92 -12.58
C LEU A 346 11.14 -19.12 -12.19
N ASN A 347 10.76 -20.31 -11.71
CA ASN A 347 9.37 -20.65 -11.39
C ASN A 347 8.92 -20.20 -10.00
N GLU A 348 9.78 -20.33 -9.00
CA GLU A 348 9.41 -20.15 -7.59
C GLU A 348 9.79 -18.77 -7.05
N VAL A 349 10.76 -18.09 -7.67
CA VAL A 349 11.26 -16.79 -7.21
C VAL A 349 10.93 -15.69 -8.21
N LEU A 350 11.36 -15.82 -9.46
CA LEU A 350 11.20 -14.75 -10.45
C LEU A 350 9.73 -14.60 -10.87
N ARG A 351 9.07 -15.69 -11.28
CA ARG A 351 7.70 -15.66 -11.79
C ARG A 351 6.66 -15.06 -10.80
N PRO A 352 6.72 -15.32 -9.48
CA PRO A 352 5.85 -14.63 -8.51
C PRO A 352 6.16 -13.13 -8.34
N LEU A 353 7.40 -12.70 -8.60
CA LEU A 353 7.85 -11.32 -8.40
C LEU A 353 7.52 -10.37 -9.57
N VAL A 354 7.60 -10.81 -10.83
CA VAL A 354 7.59 -9.88 -12.00
C VAL A 354 6.23 -9.68 -12.69
N GLY A 355 5.11 -10.07 -12.09
CA GLY A 355 3.78 -9.85 -12.69
C GLY A 355 3.61 -10.55 -14.05
N ARG A 356 2.59 -10.16 -14.84
CA ARG A 356 2.28 -10.81 -16.13
C ARG A 356 2.96 -10.17 -17.35
N LYS A 357 3.50 -8.94 -17.24
CA LYS A 357 4.12 -8.18 -18.36
C LYS A 357 5.45 -7.55 -17.96
N PHE A 358 6.56 -8.13 -18.41
CA PHE A 358 7.90 -7.63 -18.07
C PHE A 358 8.89 -7.81 -19.22
N LEU A 359 9.94 -6.98 -19.24
CA LEU A 359 11.09 -7.11 -20.11
C LEU A 359 12.27 -7.71 -19.35
N LEU A 360 12.79 -8.84 -19.85
CA LEU A 360 14.00 -9.45 -19.31
C LEU A 360 15.19 -9.19 -20.25
N LEU A 361 16.26 -8.63 -19.69
CA LEU A 361 17.53 -8.34 -20.34
C LEU A 361 18.58 -9.37 -19.90
N LEU A 362 19.07 -10.19 -20.84
CA LEU A 362 20.10 -11.19 -20.58
C LEU A 362 21.44 -10.77 -21.20
N ASP A 363 22.48 -10.77 -20.37
CA ASP A 363 23.85 -10.47 -20.79
C ASP A 363 24.59 -11.78 -21.09
N SER A 364 24.86 -12.07 -22.36
CA SER A 364 25.45 -13.34 -22.79
C SER A 364 26.96 -13.23 -23.00
N TRP A 365 27.76 -13.40 -21.94
CA TRP A 365 29.22 -13.38 -22.08
C TRP A 365 29.92 -14.73 -21.96
N LYS A 366 29.18 -15.83 -21.78
CA LYS A 366 29.58 -17.18 -22.24
C LYS A 366 28.50 -18.18 -21.86
N THR A 367 28.10 -18.96 -22.86
CA THR A 367 27.18 -20.10 -22.82
C THR A 367 25.69 -19.78 -22.77
N GLN A 368 24.99 -20.38 -23.74
CA GLN A 368 23.55 -20.31 -23.99
C GLN A 368 22.74 -20.47 -22.70
N ALA A 369 22.11 -19.39 -22.24
CA ALA A 369 20.86 -19.55 -21.50
C ALA A 369 19.91 -20.34 -22.41
N ASP A 370 19.41 -21.49 -21.94
CA ASP A 370 18.51 -22.35 -22.72
C ASP A 370 17.14 -21.67 -22.87
N LEU A 371 17.03 -20.85 -23.93
CA LEU A 371 15.87 -20.02 -24.25
C LEU A 371 14.57 -20.82 -24.34
N THR A 372 14.68 -22.10 -24.69
CA THR A 372 13.56 -23.05 -24.76
C THR A 372 12.93 -23.26 -23.39
N LYS A 373 13.74 -23.39 -22.33
CA LYS A 373 13.26 -23.53 -20.96
C LYS A 373 12.68 -22.23 -20.41
N PHE A 374 13.24 -21.08 -20.80
CA PHE A 374 12.72 -19.78 -20.38
C PHE A 374 11.33 -19.51 -20.96
N ARG A 375 11.15 -19.75 -22.26
CA ARG A 375 9.85 -19.64 -22.94
C ARG A 375 8.83 -20.66 -22.43
N ALA A 376 9.26 -21.82 -21.94
CA ALA A 376 8.36 -22.79 -21.30
C ALA A 376 7.83 -22.33 -19.93
N VAL A 377 8.60 -21.52 -19.19
CA VAL A 377 8.17 -20.93 -17.91
C VAL A 377 7.23 -19.74 -18.11
N PHE A 378 7.45 -18.97 -19.18
CA PHE A 378 6.64 -17.79 -19.54
C PHE A 378 6.03 -17.96 -20.95
N PRO A 379 4.96 -18.77 -21.09
CA PRO A 379 4.41 -19.15 -22.40
C PRO A 379 3.56 -18.07 -23.10
N ASN A 380 3.25 -16.95 -22.45
CA ASN A 380 2.41 -15.90 -23.02
C ASN A 380 3.25 -14.81 -23.73
N GLN A 381 2.78 -14.33 -24.88
CA GLN A 381 3.50 -13.38 -25.75
C GLN A 381 3.71 -11.96 -25.18
N ASP A 382 3.19 -11.68 -23.98
CA ASP A 382 3.28 -10.35 -23.35
C ASP A 382 4.60 -10.12 -22.58
N SER A 383 5.45 -11.13 -22.45
CA SER A 383 6.81 -11.00 -21.91
C SER A 383 7.82 -10.96 -23.06
N GLN A 384 8.63 -9.91 -23.13
CA GLN A 384 9.66 -9.76 -24.15
C GLN A 384 11.05 -10.08 -23.57
N LEU A 385 11.87 -10.75 -24.39
CA LEU A 385 13.22 -11.12 -24.04
C LEU A 385 14.18 -10.46 -25.02
N LEU A 386 15.08 -9.62 -24.50
CA LEU A 386 16.16 -9.06 -25.29
C LEU A 386 17.49 -9.71 -24.92
N ILE A 387 18.19 -10.16 -25.96
CA ILE A 387 19.49 -10.81 -25.90
C ILE A 387 20.43 -9.95 -26.72
N PHE A 388 21.53 -9.50 -26.12
CA PHE A 388 22.54 -8.76 -26.86
C PHE A 388 23.42 -9.73 -27.68
N PRO A 389 23.77 -9.41 -28.94
CA PRO A 389 24.64 -10.25 -29.73
C PRO A 389 26.05 -10.38 -29.13
N GLU A 390 26.70 -11.52 -29.36
CA GLU A 390 28.08 -11.75 -28.91
C GLU A 390 29.03 -10.72 -29.56
N GLY A 391 29.81 -10.01 -28.74
CA GLY A 391 30.72 -8.97 -29.20
C GLY A 391 30.12 -7.55 -29.32
N SER A 392 28.86 -7.34 -28.90
CA SER A 392 28.34 -5.97 -28.74
C SER A 392 29.15 -5.24 -27.67
N THR A 393 29.70 -4.06 -27.99
CA THR A 393 30.57 -3.27 -27.10
C THR A 393 29.84 -2.67 -25.90
N GLY A 394 28.55 -3.00 -25.71
CA GLY A 394 27.70 -2.35 -24.73
C GLY A 394 27.48 -0.88 -25.07
N TYR A 395 27.29 -0.51 -26.33
CA TYR A 395 26.82 0.82 -26.74
C TYR A 395 25.78 0.65 -27.86
N ILE A 396 24.57 1.20 -27.66
CA ILE A 396 23.55 1.29 -28.71
C ILE A 396 23.96 2.41 -29.67
N GLN A 397 24.20 2.11 -30.94
CA GLN A 397 24.50 3.13 -31.94
C GLN A 397 23.20 3.66 -32.58
N PRO A 398 23.15 4.93 -33.03
CA PRO A 398 21.96 5.49 -33.67
C PRO A 398 21.45 4.70 -34.88
N GLN A 399 22.34 4.04 -35.63
CA GLN A 399 21.95 3.17 -36.75
C GLN A 399 21.21 1.89 -36.31
N ASP A 400 21.43 1.42 -35.08
CA ASP A 400 20.74 0.25 -34.52
C ASP A 400 19.25 0.54 -34.27
N ILE A 401 18.89 1.83 -34.12
CA ILE A 401 17.53 2.34 -33.88
C ILE A 401 16.58 2.09 -35.09
N SER A 402 17.11 1.83 -36.28
CA SER A 402 16.26 1.48 -37.43
C SER A 402 15.51 0.15 -37.24
N LEU A 403 16.08 -0.79 -36.47
CA LEU A 403 15.41 -2.02 -36.02
C LEU A 403 14.45 -1.78 -34.84
N PHE A 404 14.51 -0.60 -34.19
CA PHE A 404 13.69 -0.21 -33.02
C PHE A 404 12.34 0.45 -33.37
N ARG A 405 11.96 0.60 -34.65
CA ARG A 405 10.61 1.13 -35.00
C ARG A 405 9.45 0.34 -34.35
N SER A 406 9.70 -0.91 -33.97
CA SER A 406 8.78 -1.79 -33.25
C SER A 406 8.55 -1.40 -31.78
N TRP A 407 9.41 -0.57 -31.17
CA TRP A 407 9.45 -0.32 -29.73
C TRP A 407 8.46 0.71 -29.20
N ARG A 408 7.95 1.62 -30.05
CA ARG A 408 6.91 2.59 -29.64
C ARG A 408 5.67 1.87 -29.09
N PHE A 409 5.39 0.67 -29.58
CA PHE A 409 4.27 -0.18 -29.13
C PHE A 409 4.58 -1.10 -27.94
N ILE A 410 5.86 -1.26 -27.60
CA ILE A 410 6.35 -2.21 -26.58
C ILE A 410 6.46 -1.53 -25.22
N HIS A 411 6.95 -0.29 -25.18
CA HIS A 411 7.10 0.50 -23.94
C HIS A 411 5.77 0.82 -23.24
N GLU A 412 4.69 1.08 -24.00
CA GLU A 412 3.35 1.30 -23.44
C GLU A 412 2.74 0.03 -22.81
N LYS A 413 3.33 -1.14 -23.03
CA LYS A 413 2.77 -2.45 -22.63
C LYS A 413 3.58 -3.19 -21.58
N ILE A 414 4.73 -2.66 -21.14
CA ILE A 414 5.65 -3.33 -20.19
C ILE A 414 5.61 -2.62 -18.83
N GLU A 415 5.39 -3.40 -17.76
CA GLU A 415 5.26 -2.88 -16.39
C GLU A 415 6.59 -2.92 -15.61
N HIS A 416 7.49 -3.85 -15.94
CA HIS A 416 8.73 -4.09 -15.19
C HIS A 416 9.93 -4.46 -16.08
N TYR A 417 11.15 -4.16 -15.61
CA TYR A 417 12.42 -4.50 -16.27
C TYR A 417 13.33 -5.29 -15.32
N VAL A 418 13.92 -6.39 -15.79
CA VAL A 418 14.84 -7.23 -15.00
C VAL A 418 16.10 -7.53 -15.82
N ARG A 419 17.30 -7.38 -15.22
CA ARG A 419 18.58 -7.82 -15.82
C ARG A 419 19.18 -8.94 -14.98
N ILE A 420 19.66 -10.00 -15.63
CA ILE A 420 20.41 -11.08 -14.96
C ILE A 420 21.85 -11.02 -15.45
N ASN A 421 22.77 -10.67 -14.55
CA ASN A 421 24.22 -10.62 -14.81
C ASN A 421 24.92 -11.81 -14.16
N HIS A 422 25.95 -12.33 -14.84
CA HIS A 422 26.74 -13.45 -14.32
C HIS A 422 27.90 -13.05 -13.40
N THR A 423 28.19 -11.75 -13.23
CA THR A 423 29.17 -11.21 -12.26
C THR A 423 28.75 -9.85 -11.71
N GLU A 424 29.25 -9.49 -10.53
CA GLU A 424 28.95 -8.26 -9.77
C GLU A 424 29.11 -6.98 -10.61
N MET A 425 28.20 -6.01 -10.39
CA MET A 425 28.19 -4.71 -11.07
C MET A 425 29.28 -3.77 -10.54
N THR A 426 30.03 -3.14 -11.44
CA THR A 426 30.98 -2.07 -11.10
C THR A 426 30.29 -0.69 -11.03
N ILE A 427 30.97 0.31 -10.45
CA ILE A 427 30.49 1.70 -10.40
C ILE A 427 30.33 2.30 -11.82
N SER A 428 31.13 1.84 -12.78
CA SER A 428 31.02 2.21 -14.19
C SER A 428 29.70 1.71 -14.80
N ASP A 429 29.32 0.46 -14.50
CA ASP A 429 28.05 -0.14 -14.95
C ASP A 429 26.82 0.59 -14.38
N ARG A 430 26.97 1.19 -13.19
CA ARG A 430 25.95 2.01 -12.51
C ARG A 430 25.73 3.36 -13.19
N GLN A 431 26.81 4.06 -13.57
CA GLN A 431 26.71 5.34 -14.30
C GLN A 431 26.14 5.13 -15.71
N TYR A 432 26.49 4.00 -16.33
CA TYR A 432 25.99 3.59 -17.64
C TYR A 432 24.47 3.35 -17.66
N PHE A 433 23.91 2.76 -16.59
CA PHE A 433 22.46 2.52 -16.47
C PHE A 433 21.65 3.82 -16.31
N ILE A 434 22.19 4.78 -15.56
CA ILE A 434 21.62 6.13 -15.41
C ILE A 434 21.61 6.84 -16.77
N HIS A 435 22.65 6.65 -17.58
CA HIS A 435 22.75 7.26 -18.91
C HIS A 435 21.73 6.69 -19.90
N ILE A 436 21.49 5.37 -19.93
CA ILE A 436 20.45 4.74 -20.75
C ILE A 436 19.05 5.22 -20.32
N HIS A 437 18.79 5.29 -19.01
CA HIS A 437 17.51 5.78 -18.49
C HIS A 437 17.24 7.25 -18.89
N SER A 438 18.26 8.13 -18.75
CA SER A 438 18.17 9.54 -19.16
C SER A 438 18.01 9.71 -20.66
N LEU A 439 18.78 8.97 -21.47
CA LEU A 439 18.70 9.05 -22.94
C LEU A 439 17.34 8.62 -23.48
N ILE A 440 16.76 7.55 -22.92
CA ILE A 440 15.42 7.07 -23.31
C ILE A 440 14.35 8.08 -22.89
N HIS A 441 14.45 8.64 -21.69
CA HIS A 441 13.52 9.65 -21.21
C HIS A 441 13.61 10.96 -22.02
N ASP A 442 14.81 11.48 -22.27
CA ASP A 442 15.04 12.77 -22.93
C ASP A 442 14.71 12.73 -24.43
N GLN A 443 14.94 11.61 -25.13
CA GLN A 443 14.60 11.48 -26.55
C GLN A 443 13.11 11.23 -26.80
N LEU A 444 12.39 10.60 -25.86
CA LEU A 444 10.93 10.38 -25.96
C LEU A 444 10.10 11.58 -25.45
N SER A 445 10.74 12.55 -24.80
CA SER A 445 10.13 13.79 -24.34
C SER A 445 10.32 14.96 -25.31
N ALA A 446 11.11 14.76 -26.38
CA ALA A 446 11.43 15.81 -27.35
C ALA A 446 10.27 16.01 -28.36
N PRO A 447 9.90 17.25 -28.73
CA PRO A 447 8.66 17.55 -29.49
C PRO A 447 8.60 17.01 -30.94
N GLN A 448 9.63 16.30 -31.41
CA GLN A 448 9.68 15.77 -32.78
C GLN A 448 9.50 14.24 -32.86
N PHE A 449 9.10 13.55 -31.79
CA PHE A 449 8.70 12.12 -31.82
C PHE A 449 7.41 11.79 -31.07
#